data_AF-A0A1H0E9D0-F1
#
_entry.id   AF-A0A1H0E9D0-F1
#
_cell.length_a   1.000
_cell.length_b   1.000
_cell.length_c   1.000
_cell.angle_alpha   90.00
_cell.angle_beta   90.00
_cell.angle_gamma   90.00
#
_symmetry.space_group_name_H-M   'P 1'
#
loop_
_entity.id
_entity.type
_entity.pdbx_description
1 polymer ?
#
loop_
_entity_poly.entity_id
_entity_poly.type
_entity_poly.pdbx_seq_one_letter_code
_entity_poly.pdbx_strand_id
1 'polypeptide(L)' 'MLNIAELSTFILVVFGLFLIPGPAVLLMITRSAQSGTKTGIITGLGIATGDFIHVLLAAVSITAWSINFF' A
#
# COMPACT_ATOMS: atom_id res chain seq x y z
N MET A 1 -26.94 9.26 0.16
CA MET A 1 -26.67 9.78 -1.21
C MET A 1 -25.42 10.63 -1.08
N LEU A 2 -24.35 10.33 -1.80
CA LEU A 2 -23.13 11.12 -1.69
C LEU A 2 -23.35 12.52 -2.28
N ASN A 3 -23.01 13.55 -1.51
CA ASN A 3 -23.21 14.93 -1.92
C ASN A 3 -21.99 15.44 -2.71
N ILE A 4 -22.17 16.48 -3.53
CA ILE A 4 -21.08 16.99 -4.39
C ILE A 4 -19.86 17.47 -3.58
N ALA A 5 -20.11 17.97 -2.37
CA ALA A 5 -19.07 18.39 -1.43
C ALA A 5 -18.24 17.20 -0.90
N GLU A 6 -18.87 16.05 -0.64
CA GLU A 6 -18.19 14.82 -0.21
C GLU A 6 -17.36 14.22 -1.35
N LEU A 7 -17.90 14.24 -2.57
CA LEU A 7 -17.17 13.77 -3.76
C LEU A 7 -15.96 14.67 -4.06
N SER A 8 -16.11 15.99 -3.96
CA SER A 8 -15.01 16.93 -4.19
C SER A 8 -13.90 16.82 -3.15
N THR A 9 -14.25 16.66 -1.87
CA THR A 9 -13.25 16.46 -0.81
C THR A 9 -12.58 15.10 -0.93
N PHE A 10 -13.32 14.04 -1.27
CA PHE A 10 -12.75 12.74 -1.56
C PHE A 10 -11.72 12.80 -2.70
N ILE A 11 -12.07 13.43 -3.82
CA ILE A 11 -11.17 13.61 -4.97
C ILE A 11 -9.91 14.38 -4.54
N LEU A 12 -10.06 15.51 -3.83
CA LEU A 12 -8.91 16.29 -3.35
C LEU A 12 -7.97 15.49 -2.45
N VAL A 13 -8.51 14.71 -1.51
CA VAL A 13 -7.73 13.87 -0.61
C VAL A 13 -7.03 12.75 -1.36
N VAL A 14 -7.72 12.08 -2.29
CA VAL A 14 -7.13 11.04 -3.13
C VAL A 14 -6.00 11.60 -3.99
N PHE A 15 -6.18 12.78 -4.61
CA PHE A 15 -5.11 13.45 -5.35
C PHE A 15 -3.93 13.80 -4.45
N GLY A 16 -4.18 14.32 -3.25
CA GLY A 16 -3.13 14.60 -2.27
C GLY A 16 -2.34 13.36 -1.87
N LEU A 17 -3.03 12.24 -1.63
CA LEU A 17 -2.41 10.95 -1.35
C LEU A 17 -1.62 10.39 -2.54
N PHE A 18 -2.12 10.59 -3.77
CA PHE A 18 -1.46 10.12 -4.98
C PHE A 18 -0.16 10.88 -5.27
N LEU A 19 -0.10 12.16 -4.90
CA LEU A 19 1.09 13.01 -5.05
C LEU A 19 2.19 12.70 -4.04
N ILE A 20 1.88 12.02 -2.93
CA ILE A 20 2.86 11.61 -1.93
C ILE A 20 3.19 10.13 -2.22
N PRO A 21 4.15 9.83 -3.11
CA PRO A 21 4.60 8.46 -3.31
C PRO A 21 5.03 7.92 -1.94
N GLY A 22 4.43 6.80 -1.54
CA GLY A 22 4.73 6.19 -0.25
C GLY A 22 6.19 5.74 -0.13
N PRO A 23 6.67 5.40 1.08
CA PRO A 23 8.07 5.00 1.32
C PRO A 23 8.53 3.85 0.43
N ALA A 24 7.64 2.87 0.20
CA ALA A 24 7.88 1.72 -0.67
C ALA A 24 8.08 2.11 -2.14
N VAL A 25 7.24 3.04 -2.65
CA VAL A 25 7.32 3.54 -4.02
C VAL A 25 8.59 4.38 -4.21
N LEU A 26 8.94 5.22 -3.24
CA LEU A 26 10.18 5.99 -3.24
C LEU A 26 11.43 5.08 -3.26
N LEU A 27 11.44 4.03 -2.44
CA LEU A 27 12.51 3.03 -2.43
C LEU A 27 12.63 2.29 -3.77
N MET A 28 11.50 1.90 -4.37
CA MET A 28 11.48 1.27 -5.69
C MET A 28 12.02 2.22 -6.76
N ILE A 29 11.57 3.49 -6.79
CA ILE A 29 12.01 4.50 -7.76
C ILE A 29 13.51 4.76 -7.60
N THR A 30 14.00 4.98 -6.38
CA THR A 30 15.42 5.23 -6.13
C THR A 30 16.30 4.05 -6.51
N ARG A 31 15.89 2.81 -6.20
CA ARG A 31 16.60 1.59 -6.62
C ARG A 31 16.55 1.37 -8.12
N SER A 32 15.42 1.64 -8.76
CA SER A 32 15.25 1.55 -10.21
C SER A 32 16.09 2.59 -10.97
N ALA A 33 16.18 3.81 -10.42
CA ALA A 33 16.99 4.89 -10.98
C ALA A 33 18.49 4.64 -10.81
N GLN A 34 18.94 4.10 -9.67
CA GLN A 34 20.38 3.87 -9.40
C GLN A 34 20.93 2.57 -10.00
N SER A 35 20.16 1.47 -9.96
CA SER A 35 20.63 0.13 -10.37
C SER A 35 19.84 -0.46 -11.55
N GLY A 36 19.07 0.37 -12.25
CA GLY A 36 18.31 -0.01 -13.44
C GLY A 36 16.99 -0.72 -13.16
N THR A 37 16.19 -0.88 -14.22
CA THR A 37 14.81 -1.41 -14.17
C THR A 37 14.72 -2.83 -13.61
N LYS A 38 15.71 -3.69 -13.85
CA LYS A 38 15.78 -5.03 -13.24
C LYS A 38 15.78 -4.98 -11.71
N THR A 39 16.55 -4.06 -11.14
CA THR A 39 16.63 -3.89 -9.68
C THR A 39 15.33 -3.31 -9.12
N GLY A 40 14.68 -2.42 -9.87
CA GLY A 40 13.34 -1.93 -9.56
C GLY A 40 12.30 -3.05 -9.47
N ILE A 41 12.28 -3.97 -10.45
CA ILE A 41 11.35 -5.12 -10.48
C ILE A 41 11.59 -6.04 -9.28
N ILE A 42 12.85 -6.38 -8.98
CA ILE A 42 13.19 -7.24 -7.83
C ILE A 42 12.80 -6.55 -6.51
N THR A 43 13.05 -5.24 -6.39
CA THR A 43 12.66 -4.46 -5.21
C THR A 43 11.14 -4.43 -5.04
N GLY A 44 10.40 -4.23 -6.13
CA GLY A 44 8.94 -4.27 -6.14
C GLY A 44 8.37 -5.63 -5.75
N LEU A 45 8.93 -6.72 -6.27
CA LEU A 45 8.56 -8.08 -5.87
C LEU A 45 8.81 -8.34 -4.38
N GLY A 46 9.94 -7.86 -3.85
CA GLY A 46 10.25 -7.96 -2.43
C GLY A 46 9.23 -7.22 -1.55
N ILE A 47 8.88 -5.98 -1.92
CA ILE A 47 7.85 -5.18 -1.23
C ILE A 47 6.50 -5.90 -1.27
N ALA A 48 6.04 -6.32 -2.45
CA ALA A 48 4.75 -6.98 -2.61
C ALA A 48 4.65 -8.30 -1.82
N THR A 49 5.74 -9.06 -1.77
CA THR A 49 5.82 -10.30 -0.96
C THR A 49 5.74 -9.98 0.53
N GLY A 50 6.44 -8.95 1.00
CA GLY A 50 6.39 -8.49 2.37
C GLY A 50 4.98 -8.01 2.77
N ASP A 51 4.36 -7.19 1.94
CA ASP A 51 2.99 -6.71 2.15
C ASP A 51 1.98 -7.87 2.19
N PHE A 52 2.13 -8.86 1.29
CA PHE A 52 1.28 -10.04 1.28
C PHE A 52 1.38 -10.84 2.58
N ILE A 53 2.61 -11.12 3.05
CA ILE A 53 2.84 -11.84 4.30
C ILE A 53 2.29 -11.02 5.49
N HIS A 54 2.48 -9.70 5.50
CA HIS A 54 1.98 -8.82 6.54
C HIS A 54 0.46 -8.85 6.63
N VAL A 55 -0.24 -8.71 5.50
CA VAL A 55 -1.70 -8.80 5.43
C VAL A 55 -2.18 -10.19 5.84
N LEU A 56 -1.46 -11.25 5.46
CA LEU A 56 -1.81 -12.62 5.84
C LEU A 56 -1.67 -12.83 7.36
N LEU A 57 -0.61 -12.31 7.98
CA LEU A 57 -0.45 -12.29 9.43
C LEU A 57 -1.54 -11.47 10.12
N ALA A 58 -1.89 -10.30 9.59
CA ALA A 58 -2.97 -9.48 10.12
C ALA A 58 -4.32 -10.22 10.02
N ALA A 59 -4.61 -10.84 8.89
CA ALA A 59 -5.82 -11.64 8.69
C ALA A 59 -5.89 -12.84 9.65
N VAL A 60 -4.78 -13.56 9.86
CA VAL A 60 -4.70 -14.66 10.84
C VAL A 60 -4.87 -14.15 12.27
N SER A 61 -4.32 -12.98 12.62
CA SER A 61 -4.44 -12.42 13.97
C SER A 61 -5.86 -11.93 14.27
N ILE A 62 -6.50 -11.26 13.30
CA ILE A 62 -7.91 -10.83 13.42
C ILE A 62 -8.84 -12.05 13.49
N THR A 63 -8.58 -13.10 12.71
CA THR A 63 -9.36 -14.35 12.77
C THR A 63 -9.13 -15.12 14.07
N ALA A 64 -7.90 -15.19 14.60
CA ALA A 64 -7.61 -15.80 15.89
C ALA A 64 -8.27 -15.04 17.07
N TRP A 65 -8.35 -13.71 16.99
CA TRP A 65 -9.08 -12.88 17.96
C TRP A 65 -10.60 -13.04 17.82
N SER A 66 -11.13 -13.16 16.60
CA SER A 66 -12.57 -13.27 16.34
C SER A 66 -13.18 -14.63 16.66
N ILE A 67 -12.39 -15.71 16.75
CA ILE A 67 -12.88 -17.09 16.96
C ILE A 67 -13.17 -17.42 18.45
N ASN A 68 -12.72 -16.61 19.42
CA ASN A 68 -12.95 -16.85 20.86
C ASN A 68 -14.05 -15.96 21.49
N PHE A 69 -14.85 -15.24 20.68
CA PHE A 69 -15.88 -14.30 21.18
C PHE A 69 -17.32 -14.61 20.69
N PHE A 70 -17.64 -15.89 20.47
CA PHE A 70 -19.01 -16.39 20.40
C PHE A 70 -19.17 -17.64 21.27
#